data_AF-A0A851DLZ9-F1
#
_entry.id   AF-A0A851DLZ9-F1
#
_cell.length_a   1.000
_cell.length_b   1.000
_cell.length_c   1.000
_cell.angle_alpha   90.00
_cell.angle_beta   90.00
_cell.angle_gamma   90.00
#
_symmetry.space_group_name_H-M   'P 1'
#
loop_
_entity.id
_entity.type
_entity.pdbx_description
1 polymer ?
#
loop_
_entity_poly.entity_id
_entity_poly.type
_entity_poly.pdbx_seq_one_letter_code
_entity_poly.pdbx_strand_id
1 'polypeptide(L)'
;DKEKLEIRKLNDPPSVETVQDMIKYARNVIEEFRRAKHYKYILFLTLTLLAYLDKMGAVFEDSNVYMLHMMYQAMGVCLYVQDWEGALRYGQKIIRPYSKHYPSYSLNVASMWLKLGRLYVALENRTAGVKALQR
;
A
#
# COMPACT_ATOMS: atom_id res chain seq x y z
N ASP A 1 8.40 -4.04 -16.89
CA ASP A 1 8.11 -2.67 -16.37
C ASP A 1 6.71 -2.13 -16.62
N LYS A 2 6.05 -2.37 -17.77
CA LYS A 2 4.66 -1.91 -17.99
C LYS A 2 3.61 -2.57 -17.08
N GLU A 3 3.79 -3.84 -16.70
CA GLU A 3 2.84 -4.56 -15.82
C GLU A 3 2.76 -4.01 -14.38
N LYS A 4 3.74 -3.21 -13.96
CA LYS A 4 3.78 -2.60 -12.62
C LYS A 4 2.96 -1.30 -12.53
N LEU A 5 2.63 -0.72 -13.68
CA LEU A 5 1.90 0.54 -13.80
C LEU A 5 0.46 0.28 -14.26
N GLU A 6 -0.29 -0.48 -13.46
CA GLU A 6 -1.70 -0.73 -13.74
C GLU A 6 -2.50 0.59 -13.59
N ILE A 7 -3.22 0.97 -14.65
CA ILE A 7 -4.02 2.20 -14.76
C ILE A 7 -5.49 1.81 -14.60
N ARG A 8 -6.27 2.67 -13.94
CA ARG A 8 -7.69 2.43 -13.72
C ARG A 8 -8.44 2.37 -15.06
N LYS A 9 -9.26 1.33 -15.22
CA LYS A 9 -10.12 1.17 -16.40
C LYS A 9 -11.37 2.04 -16.25
N LEU A 10 -11.26 3.30 -16.65
CA LEU A 10 -12.37 4.25 -16.69
C LEU A 10 -13.12 4.16 -18.04
N ASN A 11 -14.36 4.63 -18.07
CA ASN A 11 -15.15 4.74 -19.31
C ASN A 11 -14.41 5.57 -20.35
N ASP A 12 -13.79 6.67 -19.90
CA ASP A 12 -12.83 7.45 -20.68
C ASP A 12 -11.42 7.18 -20.14
N PRO A 13 -10.54 6.52 -20.92
CA PRO A 13 -9.20 6.21 -20.45
C PRO A 13 -8.40 7.51 -20.25
N PRO A 14 -7.61 7.61 -19.17
CA PRO A 14 -6.78 8.79 -18.93
C PRO A 14 -5.75 8.97 -20.05
N SER A 15 -5.47 10.22 -20.41
CA SER A 15 -4.49 10.54 -21.45
C SER A 15 -3.07 10.13 -21.02
N VAL A 16 -2.18 9.92 -21.99
CA VAL A 16 -0.78 9.56 -21.73
C VAL A 16 -0.07 10.63 -20.90
N GLU A 17 -0.37 11.91 -21.16
CA GLU A 17 0.17 13.04 -20.39
C GLU A 17 -0.30 13.00 -18.93
N THR A 18 -1.60 12.77 -18.69
CA THR A 18 -2.14 12.63 -17.33
C THR A 18 -1.46 11.49 -16.56
N VAL A 19 -1.20 10.37 -17.21
CA VAL A 19 -0.50 9.24 -16.60
C VAL A 19 0.95 9.61 -16.27
N GLN A 20 1.68 10.29 -17.17
CA GLN A 20 3.05 10.71 -16.93
C GLN A 20 3.16 11.73 -15.79
N ASP A 21 2.24 12.70 -15.75
CA ASP A 21 2.16 13.68 -14.66
C ASP A 21 1.85 13.00 -13.33
N MET A 22 0.95 12.01 -13.33
CA MET A 22 0.66 11.25 -12.11
C MET A 22 1.85 10.40 -11.65
N ILE A 23 2.65 9.84 -12.57
CA ILE A 23 3.89 9.15 -12.22
C ILE A 23 4.89 10.11 -11.56
N LYS A 24 5.04 11.32 -12.12
CA LYS A 24 5.91 12.36 -11.55
C LYS A 24 5.42 12.78 -10.17
N TYR A 25 4.11 12.99 -10.03
CA TYR A 25 3.47 13.28 -8.75
C TYR A 25 3.72 12.17 -7.71
N ALA A 26 3.49 10.91 -8.07
CA ALA A 26 3.69 9.75 -7.20
C ALA A 26 5.13 9.66 -6.67
N ARG A 27 6.13 9.88 -7.53
CA ARG A 27 7.54 9.90 -7.12
C ARG A 27 7.83 11.04 -6.13
N ASN A 28 7.28 12.22 -6.39
CA ASN A 28 7.47 13.38 -5.52
C ASN A 28 6.83 13.15 -4.13
N VAL A 29 5.61 12.63 -4.06
CA VAL A 29 4.93 12.40 -2.77
C VAL A 29 5.56 11.28 -1.96
N ILE A 30 6.10 10.24 -2.61
CA ILE A 30 6.87 9.20 -1.91
C ILE A 30 8.09 9.82 -1.22
N GLU A 31 8.82 10.67 -1.95
CA GLU A 31 10.01 11.31 -1.43
C GLU A 31 9.69 12.37 -0.36
N GLU A 32 8.59 13.10 -0.53
CA GLU A 32 8.07 14.03 0.48
C GLU A 32 7.68 13.28 1.76
N PHE A 33 6.92 12.18 1.65
CA PHE A 33 6.50 11.38 2.79
C PHE A 33 7.71 10.76 3.53
N ARG A 34 8.71 10.30 2.76
CA ARG A 34 9.97 9.77 3.30
C ARG A 34 10.69 10.80 4.18
N ARG A 35 10.60 12.10 3.86
CA ARG A 35 11.16 13.17 4.69
C ARG A 35 10.24 13.48 5.86
N ALA A 36 8.95 13.68 5.60
CA ALA A 36 7.94 14.10 6.55
C ALA A 36 7.85 13.21 7.79
N LYS A 37 8.01 11.89 7.62
CA LYS A 37 7.94 10.92 8.73
C LYS A 37 8.93 11.17 9.87
N HIS A 38 9.98 11.98 9.66
CA HIS A 38 11.00 12.27 10.66
C HIS A 38 10.68 13.47 11.55
N TYR A 39 9.79 14.38 11.11
CA TYR A 39 9.58 15.67 11.78
C TYR A 39 8.12 16.12 11.85
N LYS A 40 7.20 15.48 11.11
CA LYS A 40 5.77 15.80 11.16
C LYS A 40 5.02 14.90 12.14
N TYR A 41 4.02 15.46 12.78
CA TYR A 41 3.15 14.74 13.72
C TYR A 41 2.31 13.67 13.01
N ILE A 42 1.96 12.60 13.74
CA ILE A 42 1.35 11.42 13.13
C ILE A 42 -0.03 11.67 12.50
N LEU A 43 -0.85 12.55 13.10
CA LEU A 43 -2.15 12.94 12.50
C LEU A 43 -1.95 13.61 11.14
N PHE A 44 -0.91 14.45 11.02
CA PHE A 44 -0.56 15.06 9.75
C PHE A 44 -0.16 14.00 8.72
N LEU A 45 0.63 12.99 9.12
CA LEU A 45 1.03 11.91 8.22
C LEU A 45 -0.18 11.10 7.73
N THR A 46 -1.12 10.76 8.62
CA THR A 46 -2.34 10.02 8.27
C THR A 46 -3.18 10.79 7.24
N LEU A 47 -3.48 12.07 7.52
CA LEU A 47 -4.29 12.90 6.62
C LEU A 47 -3.63 13.08 5.25
N THR A 48 -2.33 13.39 5.27
CA THR A 48 -1.55 13.59 4.04
C THR A 48 -1.56 12.32 3.18
N LEU A 49 -1.42 11.16 3.80
CA LEU A 49 -1.34 9.90 3.09
C LEU A 49 -2.69 9.47 2.48
N LEU A 50 -3.80 9.74 3.17
CA LEU A 50 -5.14 9.57 2.61
C LEU A 50 -5.34 10.46 1.38
N ALA A 51 -4.95 11.73 1.44
CA ALA A 51 -5.03 12.65 0.31
C ALA A 51 -4.18 12.20 -0.89
N TYR A 52 -2.97 11.67 -0.63
CA TYR A 52 -2.13 11.11 -1.69
C TYR A 52 -2.77 9.88 -2.34
N LEU A 53 -3.29 8.95 -1.55
CA LEU A 53 -3.95 7.74 -2.06
C LEU A 53 -5.19 8.08 -2.89
N ASP A 54 -6.00 9.03 -2.44
CA ASP A 54 -7.20 9.46 -3.17
C ASP A 54 -6.84 10.07 -4.54
N LYS A 55 -5.88 11.00 -4.56
CA LYS A 55 -5.43 11.64 -5.80
C LYS A 55 -4.80 10.66 -6.79
N MET A 56 -3.95 9.74 -6.31
CA MET A 56 -3.37 8.70 -7.18
C MET A 56 -4.42 7.68 -7.63
N GLY A 57 -5.36 7.33 -6.76
CA GLY A 57 -6.44 6.38 -7.05
C GLY A 57 -7.40 6.87 -8.13
N ALA A 58 -7.44 8.17 -8.44
CA ALA A 58 -8.18 8.69 -9.58
C ALA A 58 -7.65 8.17 -10.93
N VAL A 59 -6.36 7.84 -11.01
CA VAL A 59 -5.68 7.44 -12.26
C VAL A 59 -5.14 6.01 -12.19
N PHE A 60 -4.55 5.63 -11.06
CA PHE A 60 -3.93 4.32 -10.87
C PHE A 60 -4.89 3.31 -10.25
N GLU A 61 -4.72 2.05 -10.65
CA GLU A 61 -5.41 0.92 -10.01
C GLU A 61 -4.77 0.61 -8.65
N ASP A 62 -5.53 -0.02 -7.72
CA ASP A 62 -5.03 -0.36 -6.38
C ASP A 62 -3.78 -1.28 -6.42
N SER A 63 -3.63 -2.06 -7.50
CA SER A 63 -2.50 -2.96 -7.79
C SER A 63 -1.25 -2.26 -8.34
N ASN A 64 -1.32 -0.95 -8.63
CA ASN A 64 -0.20 -0.17 -9.12
C ASN A 64 0.90 -0.06 -8.06
N VAL A 65 2.17 -0.15 -8.45
CA VAL A 65 3.30 -0.12 -7.50
C VAL A 65 3.37 1.16 -6.65
N TYR A 66 2.94 2.31 -7.18
CA TYR A 66 2.90 3.56 -6.41
C TYR A 66 1.78 3.54 -5.36
N MET A 67 0.60 3.03 -5.73
CA MET A 67 -0.51 2.82 -4.80
C MET A 67 -0.11 1.85 -3.69
N LEU A 68 0.50 0.72 -4.06
CA LEU A 68 0.97 -0.28 -3.11
C LEU A 68 2.05 0.26 -2.16
N HIS A 69 2.96 1.09 -2.66
CA HIS A 69 3.97 1.74 -1.80
C HIS A 69 3.29 2.61 -0.75
N MET A 70 2.34 3.43 -1.16
CA MET A 70 1.66 4.35 -0.24
C MET A 70 0.73 3.62 0.72
N MET A 71 0.03 2.57 0.28
CA MET A 71 -0.74 1.70 1.18
C MET A 71 0.15 1.00 2.21
N TYR A 72 1.37 0.59 1.82
CA TYR A 72 2.34 0.01 2.76
C TYR A 72 2.78 1.03 3.82
N GLN A 73 3.01 2.28 3.42
CA GLN A 73 3.27 3.38 4.36
C GLN A 73 2.05 3.64 5.27
N ALA A 74 0.83 3.62 4.73
CA ALA A 74 -0.42 3.73 5.49
C ALA A 74 -0.51 2.67 6.59
N MET A 75 -0.25 1.41 6.21
CA MET A 75 -0.23 0.29 7.13
C MET A 75 0.79 0.52 8.26
N GLY A 76 1.98 1.05 7.94
CA GLY A 76 2.99 1.40 8.95
C GLY A 76 2.50 2.44 9.94
N VAL A 77 1.78 3.47 9.47
CA VAL A 77 1.17 4.49 10.33
C VAL A 77 0.07 3.89 11.21
N CYS A 78 -0.84 3.08 10.63
CA CYS A 78 -1.89 2.36 11.38
C CYS A 78 -1.29 1.49 12.50
N LEU A 79 -0.22 0.74 12.21
CA LEU A 79 0.49 -0.07 13.20
C LEU A 79 1.06 0.79 14.34
N TYR A 80 1.60 1.97 14.03
CA TYR A 80 2.15 2.86 15.06
C TYR A 80 1.06 3.43 15.97
N VAL A 81 -0.09 3.85 15.42
CA VAL A 81 -1.23 4.35 16.20
C VAL A 81 -2.08 3.24 16.84
N GLN A 82 -1.64 1.98 16.73
CA GLN A 82 -2.34 0.79 17.24
C GLN A 82 -3.73 0.58 16.62
N ASP A 83 -3.96 1.09 15.41
CA ASP A 83 -5.13 0.77 14.59
C ASP A 83 -4.88 -0.56 13.85
N TRP A 84 -5.10 -1.67 14.57
CA TRP A 84 -4.87 -3.02 14.07
C TRP A 84 -5.79 -3.39 12.91
N GLU A 85 -7.05 -2.92 12.96
CA GLU A 85 -8.02 -3.17 11.89
C GLU A 85 -7.65 -2.43 10.61
N GLY A 86 -7.28 -1.15 10.70
CA GLY A 86 -6.82 -0.37 9.54
C GLY A 86 -5.56 -0.97 8.93
N ALA A 87 -4.59 -1.37 9.76
CA ALA A 87 -3.39 -2.07 9.30
C ALA A 87 -3.72 -3.38 8.57
N LEU A 88 -4.69 -4.16 9.08
CA LEU A 88 -5.14 -5.39 8.45
C LEU A 88 -5.81 -5.13 7.10
N ARG A 89 -6.70 -4.12 7.00
CA ARG A 89 -7.38 -3.74 5.76
C ARG A 89 -6.39 -3.37 4.67
N TYR A 90 -5.40 -2.53 4.97
CA TYR A 90 -4.34 -2.20 4.00
C TYR A 90 -3.52 -3.44 3.64
N GLY A 91 -3.18 -4.27 4.62
CA GLY A 91 -2.37 -5.45 4.36
C GLY A 91 -3.05 -6.46 3.42
N GLN A 92 -4.36 -6.66 3.56
CA GLN A 92 -5.15 -7.52 2.68
C GLN A 92 -5.18 -7.01 1.24
N LYS A 93 -5.21 -5.70 1.03
CA LYS A 93 -5.13 -5.09 -0.31
C LYS A 93 -3.75 -5.27 -0.94
N ILE A 94 -2.68 -5.17 -0.15
CA ILE A 94 -1.29 -5.21 -0.64
C ILE A 94 -0.85 -6.62 -1.04
N ILE A 95 -1.20 -7.65 -0.26
CA ILE A 95 -0.57 -8.98 -0.36
C ILE A 95 -0.76 -9.67 -1.72
N ARG A 96 -1.95 -9.50 -2.33
CA ARG A 96 -2.26 -10.12 -3.63
C ARG A 96 -1.41 -9.52 -4.76
N PRO A 97 -1.41 -8.19 -4.98
CA PRO A 97 -0.52 -7.56 -5.96
C PRO A 97 0.96 -7.77 -5.65
N TYR A 98 1.39 -7.74 -4.38
CA TYR A 98 2.79 -8.01 -4.01
C TYR A 98 3.24 -9.40 -4.47
N SER A 99 2.40 -10.41 -4.30
CA SER A 99 2.73 -11.78 -4.70
C SER A 99 2.87 -11.95 -6.23
N LYS A 100 2.25 -11.06 -7.02
CA LYS A 100 2.38 -11.02 -8.49
C LYS A 100 3.62 -10.22 -8.93
N HIS A 101 3.96 -9.15 -8.22
CA HIS A 101 5.03 -8.22 -8.62
C HIS A 101 6.43 -8.67 -8.17
N TYR A 102 6.52 -9.52 -7.14
CA TYR A 102 7.77 -10.08 -6.65
C TYR A 102 8.02 -11.50 -7.17
N PRO A 103 9.28 -11.97 -7.21
CA PRO A 103 9.60 -13.36 -7.52
C PRO A 103 8.94 -14.34 -6.54
N SER A 104 8.78 -15.60 -6.97
CA SER A 104 8.12 -16.66 -6.21
C SER A 104 8.68 -16.84 -4.79
N TYR A 105 9.98 -16.63 -4.60
CA TYR A 105 10.63 -16.60 -3.29
C TYR A 105 11.13 -15.18 -3.00
N SER A 106 10.33 -14.42 -2.24
CA SER A 106 10.62 -13.04 -1.90
C SER A 106 10.44 -12.79 -0.41
N LEU A 107 11.50 -12.31 0.23
CA LEU A 107 11.47 -11.90 1.64
C LEU A 107 10.44 -10.79 1.89
N ASN A 108 10.16 -9.94 0.89
CA ASN A 108 9.14 -8.90 1.02
C ASN A 108 7.73 -9.50 1.10
N VAL A 109 7.46 -10.55 0.33
CA VAL A 109 6.18 -11.26 0.36
C VAL A 109 6.04 -12.04 1.67
N ALA A 110 7.08 -12.78 2.07
CA ALA A 110 7.09 -13.52 3.34
C ALA A 110 6.94 -12.58 4.55
N SER A 111 7.65 -11.44 4.57
CA SER A 111 7.52 -10.42 5.62
C SER A 111 6.09 -9.88 5.70
N MET A 112 5.43 -9.71 4.56
CA MET A 112 4.07 -9.21 4.50
C MET A 112 3.05 -10.26 5.03
N TRP A 113 3.21 -11.53 4.67
CA TRP A 113 2.43 -12.63 5.23
C TRP A 113 2.64 -12.77 6.74
N LEU A 114 3.87 -12.62 7.23
CA LEU A 114 4.17 -12.63 8.67
C LEU A 114 3.45 -11.49 9.42
N LYS A 115 3.46 -10.26 8.86
CA LYS A 115 2.73 -9.12 9.44
C LYS A 115 1.23 -9.37 9.48
N LEU A 116 0.65 -9.85 8.38
CA LEU A 116 -0.77 -10.22 8.31
C LEU A 116 -1.14 -11.33 9.30
N GLY A 117 -0.32 -12.38 9.37
CA GLY A 117 -0.54 -13.50 10.29
C GLY A 117 -0.58 -13.05 11.74
N ARG A 118 0.35 -12.17 12.15
CA ARG A 118 0.36 -11.57 13.50
C ARG A 118 -0.87 -10.70 13.75
N LEU A 119 -1.27 -9.88 12.78
CA LEU A 119 -2.47 -9.04 12.90
C LEU A 119 -3.75 -9.88 13.04
N TYR A 120 -3.89 -10.94 12.26
CA TYR A 120 -5.04 -11.86 12.38
C TYR A 120 -5.10 -12.53 13.75
N VAL A 121 -3.96 -12.98 14.28
CA VAL A 121 -3.91 -13.58 15.63
C VAL A 121 -4.26 -12.53 16.70
N ALA A 122 -3.75 -11.31 16.57
CA ALA A 122 -4.04 -10.21 17.50
C ALA A 122 -5.53 -9.80 17.50
N LEU A 123 -6.20 -9.90 16.36
CA LEU A 123 -7.64 -9.66 16.19
C LEU A 123 -8.50 -10.92 16.40
N GLU A 124 -7.97 -11.90 17.13
CA GLU A 124 -8.64 -13.17 17.50
C GLU A 124 -9.07 -14.07 16.32
N ASN A 125 -8.70 -13.73 15.09
CA ASN A 125 -8.91 -14.57 13.92
C ASN A 125 -7.79 -15.59 13.74
N ARG A 126 -7.69 -16.53 14.69
CA ARG A 126 -6.60 -17.52 14.75
C ARG A 126 -6.52 -18.37 13.48
N THR A 127 -7.65 -18.77 12.90
CA THR A 127 -7.68 -19.62 11.71
C THR A 127 -7.04 -18.93 10.50
N ALA A 128 -7.35 -17.65 10.26
CA ALA A 128 -6.69 -16.88 9.20
C ALA A 128 -5.22 -16.61 9.53
N GLY A 129 -4.91 -16.35 10.79
CA GLY A 129 -3.56 -16.11 11.28
C GLY A 129 -2.62 -17.28 11.02
N VAL A 130 -3.01 -18.51 11.40
CA VAL A 130 -2.21 -19.72 11.16
C VAL A 130 -1.98 -19.93 9.66
N LYS A 131 -3.02 -19.78 8.84
CA LYS A 131 -2.90 -19.91 7.38
C LYS A 131 -1.92 -18.90 6.78
N ALA A 132 -1.91 -17.67 7.28
CA ALA A 132 -1.00 -16.63 6.82
C ALA A 132 0.45 -16.88 7.27
N LEU A 133 0.66 -17.42 8.48
CA LEU A 133 2.01 -17.72 9.00
C LEU A 133 2.69 -18.93 8.33
N GLN A 134 1.92 -19.75 7.61
CA GLN A 134 2.41 -20.92 6.88
C GLN A 134 2.77 -20.62 5.41
N ARG A 135 2.63 -19.36 4.96
CA ARG A 135 2.96 -18.90 3.59
C ARG A 135 4.39 -18.42 3.50
#